data_AF-A0A2V6TGM4-F1
#
_entry.id   AF-A0A2V6TGM4-F1
#
_cell.length_a   1.000
_cell.length_b   1.000
_cell.length_c   1.000
_cell.angle_alpha   90.00
_cell.angle_beta   90.00
_cell.angle_gamma   90.00
#
_symmetry.space_group_name_H-M   'P 1'
#
loop_
_entity.id
_entity.type
_entity.pdbx_description
1 polymer ?
#
loop_
_entity_poly.entity_id
_entity_poly.type
_entity_poly.pdbx_seq_one_letter_code
_entity_poly.pdbx_strand_id
1 'polypeptide(L)'
;ESKSYCDFSDGYLLTRDSMRWFKNHYLKSSGDADDWRASPLRAPSLAGLPPALVITAGFDPLRDEGAAYAARITEAGGSVDYVCYGGMIHGFMPMGRLIDTGNRAISHVAASLRQALR
;
A
#
# COMPACT_ATOMS: atom_id res chain seq x y z
N GLU A 1 -1.67 5.00 14.06
CA GLU A 1 -1.13 3.68 13.66
C GLU A 1 -2.33 2.73 13.55
N SER A 2 -2.42 1.92 12.49
CA SER A 2 -3.53 0.96 12.27
C SER A 2 -3.32 -0.34 13.05
N LYS A 3 -4.26 -1.29 12.97
CA LYS A 3 -4.10 -2.62 13.58
C LYS A 3 -2.92 -3.38 12.96
N SER A 4 -2.81 -3.43 11.64
CA SER A 4 -1.65 -4.05 10.94
C SER A 4 -0.32 -3.43 11.34
N TYR A 5 -0.29 -2.11 11.57
CA TYR A 5 0.91 -1.41 12.00
C TYR A 5 1.39 -1.86 13.39
N CYS A 6 0.46 -2.26 14.25
CA CYS A 6 0.75 -2.84 15.55
C CYS A 6 1.07 -4.33 15.48
N ASP A 7 0.27 -5.11 14.75
CA ASP A 7 0.41 -6.57 14.66
C ASP A 7 1.72 -7.01 13.99
N PHE A 8 2.22 -6.23 13.02
CA PHE A 8 3.42 -6.55 12.23
C PHE A 8 4.55 -5.54 12.44
N SER A 9 4.60 -4.90 13.62
CA SER A 9 5.56 -3.82 13.89
C SER A 9 7.02 -4.25 13.89
N ASP A 10 7.31 -5.54 14.03
CA ASP A 10 8.67 -6.10 14.08
C ASP A 10 8.72 -7.50 13.45
N GLY A 11 9.90 -7.93 13.01
CA GLY A 11 10.14 -9.27 12.45
C GLY A 11 9.76 -9.50 10.98
N TYR A 12 9.04 -8.56 10.34
CA TYR A 12 8.51 -8.72 8.97
C TYR A 12 9.14 -7.76 7.94
N LEU A 13 10.48 -7.68 7.91
CA LEU A 13 11.30 -6.83 7.05
C LEU A 13 11.08 -5.32 7.23
N LEU A 14 9.88 -4.81 6.91
CA LEU A 14 9.49 -3.43 7.21
C LEU A 14 9.01 -3.36 8.67
N THR A 15 9.78 -2.68 9.51
CA THR A 15 9.46 -2.52 10.93
C THR A 15 8.91 -1.13 11.23
N ARG A 16 8.30 -0.99 12.41
CA ARG A 16 7.89 0.30 12.98
C ARG A 16 9.05 1.27 13.09
N ASP A 17 10.23 0.78 13.48
CA ASP A 17 11.42 1.61 13.65
C ASP A 17 11.95 2.08 12.29
N SER A 18 11.96 1.21 11.27
CA SER A 18 12.25 1.61 9.89
C SER A 18 11.27 2.66 9.39
N MET A 19 9.96 2.46 9.60
CA MET A 19 8.93 3.43 9.21
C MET A 19 9.11 4.79 9.90
N ARG A 20 9.43 4.79 11.20
CA ARG A 20 9.73 6.03 11.95
C ARG A 20 10.99 6.71 11.43
N TRP A 21 12.04 5.94 11.16
CA TRP A 21 13.28 6.44 10.59
C TRP A 21 13.02 7.10 9.23
N PHE A 22 12.30 6.45 8.32
CA PHE A 22 11.93 7.04 7.02
C PHE A 22 11.14 8.33 7.17
N LYS A 23 10.12 8.35 8.04
CA LYS A 23 9.31 9.55 8.32
C LYS A 23 10.17 10.70 8.84
N ASN A 24 11.09 10.44 9.76
CA ASN A 24 11.95 11.47 10.36
C ASN A 24 12.95 12.08 9.37
N HIS A 25 13.33 11.34 8.31
CA HIS A 25 14.18 11.89 7.24
C HIS A 25 13.40 12.59 6.15
N TYR A 26 12.14 12.20 5.94
CA TYR A 26 11.31 12.74 4.85
C TYR A 26 10.52 13.99 5.25
N LEU A 27 9.94 13.99 6.45
CA LEU A 27 9.08 15.07 6.94
C LEU A 27 9.89 16.13 7.68
N LYS A 28 9.54 17.40 7.51
CA LYS A 28 10.23 18.53 8.17
C LYS A 28 9.65 18.78 9.56
N SER A 29 8.36 18.50 9.74
CA SER A 29 7.65 18.66 11.00
C SER A 29 6.63 17.54 11.20
N SER A 30 6.18 17.35 12.44
CA SER A 30 5.12 16.36 12.75
C SER A 30 3.80 16.67 12.05
N GLY A 31 3.49 17.96 11.82
CA GLY A 31 2.27 18.39 11.12
C GLY A 31 2.26 18.02 9.65
N ASP A 32 3.43 17.80 9.03
CA ASP A 32 3.53 17.40 7.63
C ASP A 32 2.90 16.01 7.39
N ALA A 33 2.85 15.15 8.43
CA ALA A 33 2.23 13.83 8.33
C ALA A 33 0.70 13.89 8.15
N ASP A 34 0.07 15.00 8.55
CA ASP A 34 -1.37 15.21 8.39
C ASP A 34 -1.73 15.80 7.02
N ASP A 35 -0.75 16.31 6.27
CA ASP A 35 -0.93 16.81 4.90
C ASP A 35 -1.29 15.66 3.96
N TRP A 36 -2.30 15.86 3.11
CA TRP A 36 -2.77 14.83 2.16
C TRP A 36 -1.69 14.41 1.16
N ARG A 37 -0.67 15.25 0.91
CA ARG A 37 0.47 14.93 0.04
C ARG A 37 1.39 13.88 0.65
N ALA A 38 1.47 13.82 1.98
CA ALA A 38 2.18 12.76 2.71
C ALA A 38 1.26 11.59 3.08
N SER A 39 -0.01 11.88 3.34
CA SER A 39 -1.04 10.92 3.74
C SER A 39 -2.25 10.98 2.81
N PRO A 40 -2.21 10.39 1.60
CA PRO A 40 -3.30 10.47 0.61
C PRO A 40 -4.66 9.99 1.12
N LEU A 41 -4.68 9.07 2.09
CA LEU A 41 -5.89 8.64 2.79
C LEU A 41 -6.62 9.77 3.51
N ARG A 42 -5.98 10.94 3.71
CA ARG A 42 -6.58 12.14 4.30
C ARG A 42 -7.05 13.17 3.28
N ALA A 43 -6.92 12.90 1.98
CA ALA A 43 -7.41 13.80 0.95
C ALA A 43 -8.91 14.08 1.16
N PRO A 44 -9.38 15.34 1.04
CA PRO A 44 -10.80 15.69 1.24
C PRO A 44 -11.74 14.93 0.31
N SER A 45 -11.28 14.60 -0.90
CA SER A 45 -12.01 13.80 -1.87
C SER A 45 -11.04 12.94 -2.69
N LEU A 46 -11.50 11.74 -3.05
CA LEU A 46 -10.84 10.84 -4.02
C LEU A 46 -11.67 10.68 -5.31
N ALA A 47 -12.71 11.50 -5.50
CA ALA A 47 -13.55 11.46 -6.69
C ALA A 47 -12.76 11.89 -7.93
N GLY A 48 -13.01 11.23 -9.06
CA GLY A 48 -12.35 11.53 -10.33
C GLY A 48 -10.91 11.03 -10.46
N LEU A 49 -10.40 10.25 -9.49
CA LEU A 49 -9.15 9.53 -9.67
C LEU A 49 -9.24 8.48 -10.79
N PRO A 50 -8.12 8.19 -11.49
CA PRO A 50 -8.09 7.14 -12.50
C PRO A 50 -8.35 5.76 -11.89
N PRO A 51 -8.77 4.77 -12.70
CA PRO A 51 -8.87 3.39 -12.26
C PRO A 51 -7.55 2.91 -11.62
N ALA A 52 -7.65 2.21 -10.49
CA ALA A 52 -6.50 1.83 -9.69
C ALA A 52 -6.40 0.31 -9.48
N LEU A 53 -5.19 -0.21 -9.37
CA LEU A 53 -4.89 -1.50 -8.76
C LEU A 53 -4.15 -1.23 -7.44
N VAL A 54 -4.71 -1.71 -6.32
CA VAL A 54 -4.10 -1.60 -5.00
C VAL A 54 -3.70 -2.99 -4.50
N ILE A 55 -2.42 -3.18 -4.23
CA ILE A 55 -1.85 -4.44 -3.74
C ILE A 55 -1.32 -4.26 -2.32
N THR A 56 -1.70 -5.14 -1.41
CA THR A 56 -1.13 -5.24 -0.06
C THR A 56 -0.52 -6.61 0.19
N ALA A 57 0.33 -6.68 1.21
CA ALA A 57 0.91 -7.91 1.73
C ALA A 57 0.29 -8.23 3.11
N GLY A 58 0.10 -9.53 3.42
CA GLY A 58 -0.63 -9.95 4.61
C GLY A 58 0.06 -9.64 5.94
N PHE A 59 1.39 -9.75 5.96
CA PHE A 59 2.27 -9.47 7.10
C PHE A 59 3.00 -8.13 6.89
N ASP A 60 2.24 -7.07 6.65
CA ASP A 60 2.77 -5.74 6.34
C ASP A 60 2.12 -4.69 7.26
N PRO A 61 2.90 -3.86 7.96
CA PRO A 61 2.38 -2.70 8.71
C PRO A 61 1.41 -1.84 7.91
N LEU A 62 1.63 -1.69 6.59
CA LEU A 62 0.87 -0.82 5.69
C LEU A 62 -0.40 -1.48 5.14
N ARG A 63 -0.69 -2.74 5.49
CA ARG A 63 -1.81 -3.50 4.93
C ARG A 63 -3.14 -2.78 5.11
N ASP A 64 -3.46 -2.37 6.34
CA ASP A 64 -4.78 -1.81 6.64
C ASP A 64 -4.98 -0.43 6.02
N GLU A 65 -3.94 0.40 5.92
CA GLU A 65 -4.05 1.71 5.27
C GLU A 65 -4.16 1.59 3.74
N GLY A 66 -3.49 0.61 3.12
CA GLY A 66 -3.70 0.27 1.71
C GLY A 66 -5.13 -0.20 1.43
N ALA A 67 -5.66 -1.08 2.29
CA ALA A 67 -7.06 -1.54 2.20
C ALA A 67 -8.05 -0.38 2.36
N ALA A 68 -7.81 0.52 3.33
CA ALA A 68 -8.64 1.69 3.55
C ALA A 68 -8.60 2.66 2.36
N TYR A 69 -7.45 2.83 1.71
CA TYR A 69 -7.34 3.68 0.52
C TYR A 69 -8.17 3.13 -0.65
N ALA A 70 -8.10 1.81 -0.89
CA ALA A 70 -8.95 1.17 -1.89
C ALA A 70 -10.45 1.35 -1.55
N ALA A 71 -10.85 1.12 -0.29
CA ALA A 71 -12.23 1.34 0.13
C ALA A 71 -12.70 2.77 -0.12
N ARG A 72 -11.89 3.78 0.23
CA ARG A 72 -12.23 5.20 -0.02
C ARG A 72 -12.36 5.55 -1.50
N ILE A 73 -11.59 4.91 -2.40
CA ILE A 73 -11.76 5.11 -3.85
C ILE A 73 -13.12 4.59 -4.29
N THR A 74 -13.50 3.38 -3.86
CA THR A 74 -14.82 2.79 -4.15
C THR A 74 -15.96 3.66 -3.61
N GLU A 75 -15.85 4.13 -2.36
CA GLU A 75 -16.84 5.01 -1.72
C GLU A 75 -17.00 6.36 -2.46
N ALA A 76 -15.92 6.86 -3.07
CA ALA A 76 -15.94 8.06 -3.90
C ALA A 76 -16.46 7.81 -5.33
N GLY A 77 -16.92 6.59 -5.66
CA GLY A 77 -17.42 6.20 -6.97
C GLY A 77 -16.34 5.86 -8.01
N GLY A 78 -15.09 5.69 -7.58
CA GLY A 78 -13.97 5.29 -8.44
C GLY A 78 -13.92 3.78 -8.70
N SER A 79 -13.13 3.38 -9.70
CA SER A 79 -12.85 1.97 -10.02
C SER A 79 -11.54 1.54 -9.38
N VAL A 80 -11.58 0.50 -8.55
CA VAL A 80 -10.37 -0.05 -7.93
C VAL A 80 -10.43 -1.57 -7.82
N ASP A 81 -9.38 -2.21 -8.30
CA ASP A 81 -9.12 -3.63 -8.02
C ASP A 81 -8.20 -3.70 -6.80
N TYR A 82 -8.66 -4.39 -5.75
CA TYR A 82 -7.89 -4.57 -4.52
C TYR A 82 -7.54 -6.05 -4.31
N VAL A 83 -6.26 -6.33 -4.02
CA VAL A 83 -5.80 -7.68 -3.68
C VAL A 83 -4.79 -7.65 -2.53
N CYS A 84 -5.00 -8.54 -1.56
CA CYS A 84 -4.05 -8.81 -0.49
C CYS A 84 -3.36 -10.16 -0.72
N TYR A 85 -2.04 -10.15 -0.86
CA TYR A 85 -1.24 -11.38 -0.88
C TYR A 85 -0.97 -11.81 0.57
N GLY A 86 -1.93 -12.55 1.14
CA GLY A 86 -2.00 -12.83 2.58
C GLY A 86 -0.78 -13.54 3.20
N GLY A 87 0.00 -14.28 2.41
CA GLY A 87 1.20 -14.96 2.89
C GLY A 87 2.49 -14.13 2.82
N MET A 88 2.43 -12.90 2.30
CA MET A 88 3.61 -12.12 1.94
C MET A 88 3.94 -11.04 2.97
N ILE A 89 5.20 -10.62 2.95
CA ILE A 89 5.74 -9.47 3.69
C ILE A 89 5.84 -8.23 2.79
N HIS A 90 6.03 -7.06 3.40
CA HIS A 90 6.36 -5.85 2.66
C HIS A 90 7.58 -6.07 1.73
N GLY A 91 7.55 -5.52 0.52
CA GLY A 91 8.69 -5.61 -0.41
C GLY A 91 8.87 -6.97 -1.12
N PHE A 92 7.92 -7.90 -1.04
CA PHE A 92 8.03 -9.23 -1.67
C PHE A 92 8.09 -9.20 -3.22
N MET A 93 7.52 -8.19 -3.87
CA MET A 93 7.41 -8.13 -5.34
C MET A 93 8.75 -8.25 -6.08
N PRO A 94 9.81 -7.47 -5.75
CA PRO A 94 11.12 -7.63 -6.38
C PRO A 94 11.86 -8.93 -6.00
N MET A 95 11.36 -9.73 -5.06
CA MET A 95 12.02 -10.95 -4.57
C MET A 95 11.68 -12.19 -5.40
N GLY A 96 11.32 -12.03 -6.66
CA GLY A 96 10.86 -13.12 -7.55
C GLY A 96 11.86 -14.28 -7.76
N ARG A 97 13.14 -14.09 -7.43
CA ARG A 97 14.13 -15.20 -7.41
C ARG A 97 14.05 -16.09 -6.18
N LEU A 98 13.48 -15.59 -5.08
CA LEU A 98 13.35 -16.30 -3.81
C LEU A 98 11.89 -16.70 -3.52
N ILE A 99 10.93 -15.91 -4.01
CA ILE A 99 9.51 -16.06 -3.71
C ILE A 99 8.72 -16.02 -5.02
N ASP A 100 8.15 -17.15 -5.43
CA ASP A 100 7.37 -17.26 -6.67
C ASP A 100 6.18 -16.29 -6.71
N THR A 101 5.60 -15.99 -5.55
CA THR A 101 4.53 -14.99 -5.41
C THR A 101 4.96 -13.60 -5.87
N GLY A 102 6.25 -13.24 -5.79
CA GLY A 102 6.76 -11.99 -6.36
C GLY A 102 6.55 -11.92 -7.88
N ASN A 103 6.90 -12.99 -8.60
CA ASN A 103 6.67 -13.08 -10.05
C ASN A 103 5.18 -13.07 -10.40
N ARG A 104 4.35 -13.73 -9.58
CA ARG A 104 2.89 -13.72 -9.74
C ARG A 104 2.31 -12.31 -9.57
N ALA A 105 2.76 -11.56 -8.57
CA ALA A 105 2.31 -10.18 -8.34
C ALA A 105 2.75 -9.24 -9.47
N ILE A 106 3.98 -9.34 -9.96
CA ILE A 106 4.44 -8.57 -11.12
C ILE A 106 3.60 -8.91 -12.37
N SER A 107 3.30 -10.19 -12.59
CA SER A 107 2.46 -10.62 -13.72
C SER A 107 1.03 -10.08 -13.60
N HIS A 108 0.46 -10.04 -12.39
CA HIS A 108 -0.84 -9.41 -12.13
C HIS A 108 -0.80 -7.92 -12.47
N VAL A 109 0.18 -7.16 -11.95
CA VAL A 109 0.35 -5.72 -12.27
C VAL A 109 0.42 -5.49 -13.78
N ALA A 110 1.23 -6.29 -14.49
CA ALA A 110 1.38 -6.16 -15.95
C ALA A 110 0.07 -6.48 -16.71
N ALA A 111 -0.72 -7.44 -16.23
CA ALA A 111 -2.02 -7.77 -16.82
C ALA A 111 -3.04 -6.64 -16.60
N SER A 112 -3.15 -6.12 -15.38
CA SER A 112 -4.06 -5.01 -15.06
C SER A 112 -3.71 -3.74 -15.84
N LEU A 113 -2.43 -3.40 -15.95
CA LEU A 113 -1.99 -2.26 -16.74
C LEU A 113 -2.34 -2.43 -18.23
N ARG A 114 -2.13 -3.64 -18.78
CA ARG A 114 -2.48 -3.95 -20.16
C ARG A 114 -3.99 -3.86 -20.40
N GLN A 115 -4.80 -4.27 -19.44
CA GLN A 115 -6.26 -4.15 -19.54
C GLN A 115 -6.71 -2.69 -19.48
N ALA A 116 -6.09 -1.87 -18.62
CA ALA A 116 -6.46 -0.47 -18.45
C ALA A 116 -6.05 0.45 -19.61
N LEU A 117 -5.02 0.07 -20.39
CA LEU A 117 -4.45 0.87 -21.48
C LEU A 117 -4.74 0.31 -22.89
N ARG A 118 -5.59 -0.71 -22.98
CA ARG A 118 -6.10 -1.21 -24.26
C ARG A 118 -7.32 -0.41 -24.69
#